data_AF-I2Q1J6-F1
#
_entry.id   AF-I2Q1J6-F1
#
_cell.length_a   1.000
_cell.length_b   1.000
_cell.length_c   1.000
_cell.angle_alpha   90.00
_cell.angle_beta   90.00
_cell.angle_gamma   90.00
#
_symmetry.space_group_name_H-M   'P 1'
#
loop_
_entity.id
_entity.type
_entity.pdbx_description
1 polymer ?
#
loop_
_entity_poly.entity_id
_entity_poly.type
_entity_poly.pdbx_seq_one_letter_code
_entity_poly.pdbx_strand_id
1 'polypeptide(L)'
;MEIIVSISDMKVTNRPKDVLVTHALGSCLGLAAYDPEAGVAGLIHCLLPVARDTAKGPVKNPFMYVNLGVPQMMRALFNRGATRENLVLKAAGCGRMMHISNQFDTGANNFAALKKLLLVNEMRLAAEDVGGTIPRTMRLFAETGRVMISSCGRSWDL
;
A
#
# COMPACT_ATOMS: atom_id res chain seq x y z
N MET A 1 -18.90 4.33 1.36
CA MET A 1 -18.92 4.01 -0.08
C MET A 1 -17.68 3.20 -0.42
N GLU A 2 -17.72 2.31 -1.41
CA GLU A 2 -16.51 1.64 -1.88
C GLU A 2 -15.72 2.58 -2.79
N ILE A 3 -14.45 2.82 -2.47
CA ILE A 3 -13.54 3.68 -3.23
C ILE A 3 -12.41 2.82 -3.77
N ILE A 4 -12.38 2.67 -5.09
CA ILE A 4 -11.35 1.89 -5.77
C ILE A 4 -10.04 2.69 -5.83
N VAL A 5 -8.97 2.05 -5.40
CA VAL A 5 -7.58 2.50 -5.54
C VAL A 5 -6.95 1.70 -6.67
N SER A 6 -6.90 2.33 -7.85
CA SER A 6 -6.33 1.73 -9.05
C SER A 6 -4.80 1.56 -8.94
N ILE A 7 -4.21 0.82 -9.88
CA ILE A 7 -2.76 0.68 -9.98
C ILE A 7 -2.12 2.07 -10.15
N SER A 8 -1.06 2.36 -9.40
CA SER A 8 -0.41 3.68 -9.39
C SER A 8 -1.35 4.81 -8.95
N ASP A 9 -2.20 4.54 -7.98
CA ASP A 9 -3.11 5.50 -7.36
C ASP A 9 -3.03 5.40 -5.82
N MET A 10 -3.50 6.46 -5.17
CA MET A 10 -3.60 6.59 -3.73
C MET A 10 -4.90 7.32 -3.37
N LYS A 11 -5.58 6.85 -2.33
CA LYS A 11 -6.78 7.49 -1.78
C LYS A 11 -6.65 7.62 -0.27
N VAL A 12 -7.14 8.75 0.25
CA VAL A 12 -7.26 9.03 1.68
C VAL A 12 -8.68 9.50 1.96
N THR A 13 -9.27 9.02 3.04
CA THR A 13 -10.61 9.41 3.49
C THR A 13 -10.63 9.55 5.01
N ASN A 14 -11.47 10.45 5.50
CA ASN A 14 -11.83 10.60 6.92
C ASN A 14 -13.34 10.36 7.12
N ARG A 15 -13.99 9.68 6.18
CA ARG A 15 -15.41 9.32 6.26
C ARG A 15 -15.51 7.86 6.72
N PRO A 16 -16.05 7.57 7.92
CA PRO A 16 -16.07 6.22 8.48
C PRO A 16 -16.74 5.19 7.56
N LYS A 17 -17.81 5.57 6.86
CA LYS A 17 -18.55 4.67 5.96
C LYS A 17 -17.79 4.27 4.70
N ASP A 18 -16.60 4.80 4.46
CA ASP A 18 -15.81 4.48 3.27
C ASP A 18 -15.01 3.19 3.44
N VAL A 19 -14.87 2.45 2.35
CA VAL A 19 -14.01 1.28 2.24
C VAL A 19 -13.08 1.50 1.07
N LEU A 20 -11.78 1.60 1.32
CA LEU A 20 -10.77 1.73 0.27
C LEU A 20 -10.40 0.33 -0.22
N VAL A 21 -10.42 0.11 -1.54
CA VAL A 21 -10.22 -1.23 -2.11
C VAL A 21 -9.21 -1.19 -3.24
N THR A 22 -8.24 -2.09 -3.19
CA THR A 22 -7.30 -2.33 -4.29
C THR A 22 -7.32 -3.79 -4.70
N HIS A 23 -7.42 -4.03 -6.00
CA HIS A 23 -7.59 -5.36 -6.58
C HIS A 23 -6.30 -5.88 -7.17
N ALA A 24 -6.24 -7.21 -7.32
CA ALA A 24 -5.22 -7.91 -8.10
C ALA A 24 -3.76 -7.55 -7.70
N LEU A 25 -3.49 -7.48 -6.40
CA LEU A 25 -2.13 -7.37 -5.86
C LEU A 25 -1.36 -8.67 -6.14
N GLY A 26 -0.68 -8.71 -7.29
CA GLY A 26 0.32 -9.71 -7.66
C GLY A 26 1.69 -9.33 -7.10
N SER A 27 2.62 -8.93 -7.97
CA SER A 27 3.93 -8.39 -7.55
C SER A 27 3.88 -6.95 -7.01
N CYS A 28 2.77 -6.25 -7.21
CA CYS A 28 2.54 -4.90 -6.71
C CYS A 28 2.44 -4.86 -5.18
N LEU A 29 2.69 -3.69 -4.60
CA LEU A 29 2.48 -3.43 -3.18
C LEU A 29 1.14 -2.72 -2.96
N GLY A 30 0.32 -3.27 -2.06
CA GLY A 30 -0.76 -2.55 -1.39
C GLY A 30 -0.32 -2.16 0.02
N LEU A 31 -0.46 -0.89 0.39
CA LEU A 31 -0.18 -0.41 1.76
C LEU A 31 -1.39 0.35 2.29
N ALA A 32 -1.96 -0.16 3.38
CA ALA A 32 -2.97 0.51 4.18
C ALA A 32 -2.30 1.25 5.34
N ALA A 33 -2.84 2.42 5.64
CA ALA A 33 -2.47 3.24 6.78
C ALA A 33 -3.74 3.77 7.44
N TYR A 34 -3.83 3.66 8.76
CA TYR A 34 -4.98 4.10 9.51
C TYR A 34 -4.57 4.75 10.82
N ASP A 35 -5.14 5.89 11.14
CA ASP A 35 -5.04 6.53 12.46
C ASP A 35 -6.41 6.43 13.15
N PRO A 36 -6.54 5.66 14.25
CA PRO A 36 -7.80 5.50 14.97
C PRO A 36 -8.26 6.78 15.69
N GLU A 37 -7.34 7.61 16.14
CA GLU A 37 -7.64 8.84 16.89
C GLU A 37 -8.12 9.93 15.93
N ALA A 38 -7.45 10.08 14.79
CA ALA A 38 -7.85 11.05 13.76
C ALA A 38 -9.00 10.55 12.88
N GLY A 39 -9.28 9.23 12.88
CA GLY A 39 -10.29 8.62 12.02
C GLY A 39 -9.95 8.71 10.53
N VAL A 40 -8.67 8.69 10.17
CA VAL A 40 -8.19 8.86 8.79
C VAL A 40 -7.60 7.57 8.26
N ALA A 41 -8.07 7.15 7.08
CA ALA A 41 -7.64 5.94 6.38
C ALA A 41 -7.01 6.28 5.03
N GLY A 42 -5.91 5.61 4.69
CA GLY A 42 -5.21 5.75 3.42
C GLY A 42 -4.86 4.39 2.83
N LEU A 43 -4.98 4.27 1.51
CA LEU A 43 -4.60 3.08 0.76
C LEU A 43 -3.88 3.49 -0.53
N ILE A 44 -2.75 2.85 -0.80
CA ILE A 44 -1.95 3.06 -2.01
C ILE A 44 -1.63 1.73 -2.71
N HIS A 45 -1.60 1.76 -4.05
CA HIS A 45 -1.17 0.64 -4.89
C HIS A 45 0.07 1.04 -5.72
N CYS A 46 1.25 0.58 -5.31
CA CYS A 46 2.50 0.82 -6.02
C CYS A 46 2.90 -0.37 -6.90
N LEU A 47 3.39 -0.09 -8.11
CA LEU A 47 3.85 -1.11 -9.06
C LEU A 47 5.34 -1.42 -8.90
N LEU A 48 6.16 -0.40 -8.66
CA LEU A 48 7.62 -0.46 -8.73
C LEU A 48 8.28 0.02 -7.43
N PRO A 49 9.49 -0.44 -7.10
CA PRO A 49 10.09 -0.18 -5.79
C PRO A 49 10.63 1.25 -5.70
N VAL A 50 11.39 1.65 -6.72
CA VAL A 50 12.10 2.93 -6.76
C VAL A 50 12.02 3.49 -8.17
N ALA A 51 11.72 4.78 -8.29
CA ALA A 51 11.81 5.48 -9.56
C ALA A 51 13.28 5.50 -10.05
N ARG A 52 13.53 4.94 -11.24
CA ARG A 52 14.85 4.99 -11.88
C ARG A 52 14.88 6.19 -12.83
N ASP A 53 16.02 6.87 -12.86
CA ASP A 53 16.38 7.83 -13.92
C ASP A 53 15.60 9.16 -13.90
N THR A 54 15.64 9.88 -12.76
CA THR A 54 15.13 11.28 -12.65
C THR A 54 15.90 12.27 -13.53
N ALA A 55 17.04 11.86 -14.10
CA ALA A 55 17.83 12.65 -15.03
C ALA A 55 17.10 12.91 -16.36
N LYS A 56 16.11 12.09 -16.71
CA LYS A 56 15.27 12.26 -17.92
C LYS A 56 14.05 13.15 -17.72
N GLY A 57 13.93 13.81 -16.56
CA GLY A 57 12.83 14.71 -16.22
C GLY A 57 12.00 14.23 -15.02
N PRO A 58 10.98 15.00 -14.64
CA PRO A 58 10.17 14.72 -13.47
C PRO A 58 9.39 13.40 -13.62
N VAL A 59 9.29 12.66 -12.52
CA VAL A 59 8.50 11.42 -12.47
C VAL A 59 7.02 11.76 -12.69
N LYS A 60 6.43 11.23 -13.77
CA LYS A 60 5.05 11.57 -14.17
C LYS A 60 3.99 11.14 -13.14
N ASN A 61 4.15 9.96 -12.53
CA ASN A 61 3.24 9.45 -11.51
C ASN A 61 4.04 8.91 -10.31
N PRO A 62 4.08 9.63 -9.18
CA PRO A 62 4.80 9.19 -7.99
C PRO A 62 4.17 7.96 -7.33
N PHE A 63 2.85 7.76 -7.45
CA PHE A 63 2.14 6.64 -6.81
C PHE A 63 2.48 5.28 -7.44
N MET A 64 3.09 5.28 -8.63
CA MET A 64 3.66 4.08 -9.24
C MET A 64 4.80 3.49 -8.41
N TYR A 65 5.50 4.30 -7.61
CA TYR A 65 6.75 3.93 -6.94
C TYR A 65 6.62 3.93 -5.43
N VAL A 66 7.11 2.88 -4.75
CA VAL A 66 7.07 2.79 -3.28
C VAL A 66 7.80 3.97 -2.63
N ASN A 67 9.01 4.31 -3.12
CA ASN A 67 9.82 5.39 -2.54
C ASN A 67 9.26 6.81 -2.73
N LEU A 68 8.27 7.01 -3.60
CA LEU A 68 7.66 8.33 -3.86
C LEU A 68 6.20 8.39 -3.42
N GLY A 69 5.43 7.35 -3.74
CA GLY A 69 4.01 7.26 -3.43
C GLY A 69 3.72 7.13 -1.94
N VAL A 70 4.46 6.25 -1.23
CA VAL A 70 4.24 6.05 0.21
C VAL A 70 4.47 7.33 1.00
N PRO A 71 5.58 8.09 0.83
CA PRO A 71 5.75 9.36 1.51
C PRO A 71 4.66 10.38 1.19
N GLN A 72 4.16 10.41 -0.06
CA GLN A 72 3.06 11.30 -0.42
C GLN A 72 1.74 10.91 0.25
N MET A 73 1.46 9.61 0.39
CA MET A 73 0.32 9.13 1.17
C MET A 73 0.44 9.55 2.64
N MET A 74 1.61 9.37 3.25
CA MET A 74 1.85 9.78 4.64
C MET A 74 1.60 11.28 4.84
N ARG A 75 2.12 12.13 3.93
CA ARG A 75 1.83 13.58 3.96
C ARG A 75 0.33 13.88 3.83
N ALA A 76 -0.38 13.17 2.95
CA ALA A 76 -1.82 13.35 2.76
C ALA A 76 -2.65 12.92 3.99
N LEU A 77 -2.16 11.94 4.76
CA LEU A 77 -2.73 11.53 6.05
C LEU A 77 -2.46 12.57 7.13
N PHE A 78 -1.20 13.02 7.26
CA PHE A 78 -0.82 14.03 8.26
C PHE A 78 -1.53 15.37 8.03
N ASN A 79 -1.72 15.78 6.78
CA ASN A 79 -2.50 16.97 6.44
C ASN A 79 -3.98 16.87 6.83
N ARG A 80 -4.47 15.68 7.19
CA ARG A 80 -5.82 15.42 7.69
C ARG A 80 -5.85 15.13 9.20
N GLY A 81 -4.76 15.40 9.91
CA GLY A 81 -4.68 15.27 11.36
C GLY A 81 -4.16 13.93 11.87
N ALA A 82 -3.79 13.00 10.99
CA ALA A 82 -3.12 11.78 11.44
C ALA A 82 -1.75 12.11 12.06
N THR A 83 -1.32 11.32 13.03
CA THR A 83 0.00 11.43 13.66
C THR A 83 0.82 10.17 13.41
N ARG A 84 2.14 10.28 13.46
CA ARG A 84 3.02 9.13 13.19
C ARG A 84 2.80 8.04 14.24
N GLU A 85 2.63 8.45 15.49
CA GLU A 85 2.55 7.61 16.67
C GLU A 85 1.31 6.72 16.65
N ASN A 86 0.23 7.20 16.02
CA ASN A 86 -1.05 6.49 15.94
C ASN A 86 -1.22 5.68 14.66
N LEU A 87 -0.33 5.85 13.66
CA LEU A 87 -0.48 5.17 12.37
C LEU A 87 -0.28 3.66 12.49
N VAL A 88 -1.35 2.93 12.20
CA VAL A 88 -1.35 1.49 12.00
C VAL A 88 -1.13 1.20 10.52
N LEU A 89 0.00 0.58 10.19
CA LEU A 89 0.39 0.25 8.82
C LEU A 89 0.25 -1.25 8.55
N LYS A 90 -0.41 -1.62 7.46
CA LYS A 90 -0.56 -3.03 7.03
C LYS A 90 -0.28 -3.16 5.55
N ALA A 91 0.46 -4.18 5.14
CA ALA A 91 0.90 -4.37 3.75
C ALA A 91 0.39 -5.68 3.16
N ALA A 92 0.07 -5.68 1.87
CA ALA A 92 -0.28 -6.90 1.15
C ALA A 92 0.27 -6.92 -0.28
N GLY A 93 0.38 -8.11 -0.87
CA GLY A 93 0.84 -8.31 -2.26
C GLY A 93 2.29 -8.76 -2.34
N CYS A 94 3.12 -8.05 -3.11
CA CYS A 94 4.56 -8.33 -3.23
C CYS A 94 4.89 -9.81 -3.57
N GLY A 95 4.01 -10.48 -4.31
CA GLY A 95 4.15 -11.87 -4.71
C GLY A 95 5.09 -12.07 -5.89
N ARG A 96 5.41 -13.34 -6.17
CA ARG A 96 6.20 -13.77 -7.33
C ARG A 96 5.28 -14.44 -8.35
N MET A 97 5.06 -13.78 -9.49
CA MET A 97 4.20 -14.33 -10.55
C MET A 97 4.99 -15.35 -11.39
N MET A 98 4.47 -16.56 -11.56
CA MET A 98 5.21 -17.71 -12.12
C MET A 98 5.57 -17.61 -13.61
N HIS A 99 4.99 -16.66 -14.36
CA HIS A 99 5.10 -16.62 -15.83
C HIS A 99 5.87 -15.42 -16.40
N ILE A 100 6.48 -14.58 -15.57
CA ILE A 100 7.27 -13.44 -16.05
C ILE A 100 8.75 -13.81 -15.97
N SER A 101 9.31 -14.16 -17.13
CA SER A 101 10.70 -14.60 -17.34
C SER A 101 11.73 -13.48 -17.21
N ASN A 102 11.55 -12.51 -16.31
CA ASN A 102 12.54 -11.46 -16.07
C ASN A 102 13.11 -11.55 -14.66
N GLN A 103 14.44 -11.54 -14.62
CA GLN A 103 15.38 -11.73 -13.50
C GLN A 103 15.26 -10.75 -12.32
N PHE A 104 14.15 -10.03 -12.19
CA PHE A 104 13.91 -9.08 -11.11
C PHE A 104 12.66 -9.48 -10.35
N ASP A 105 12.86 -9.94 -9.11
CA ASP A 105 11.77 -10.20 -8.17
C ASP A 105 11.13 -8.86 -7.74
N THR A 106 10.28 -8.30 -8.60
CA THR A 106 9.64 -7.00 -8.36
C THR A 106 8.86 -6.99 -7.05
N GLY A 107 8.23 -8.12 -6.69
CA GLY A 107 7.52 -8.28 -5.41
C GLY A 107 8.45 -8.12 -4.22
N ALA A 108 9.53 -8.91 -4.17
CA ALA A 108 10.52 -8.81 -3.11
C ALA A 108 11.18 -7.42 -3.07
N ASN A 109 11.47 -6.82 -4.22
CA ASN A 109 12.05 -5.47 -4.29
C ASN A 109 11.08 -4.39 -3.80
N ASN A 110 9.79 -4.48 -4.13
CA ASN A 110 8.74 -3.58 -3.63
C ASN A 110 8.68 -3.63 -2.10
N PHE A 111 8.67 -4.85 -1.56
CA PHE A 111 8.61 -5.05 -0.12
C PHE A 111 9.89 -4.57 0.59
N ALA A 112 11.07 -4.85 0.03
CA ALA A 112 12.34 -4.34 0.55
C ALA A 112 12.39 -2.81 0.54
N ALA A 113 11.90 -2.16 -0.52
CA ALA A 113 11.81 -0.70 -0.58
C ALA A 113 10.88 -0.14 0.50
N LEU A 114 9.72 -0.79 0.74
CA LEU A 114 8.82 -0.42 1.82
C LEU A 114 9.50 -0.56 3.18
N LYS A 115 10.08 -1.73 3.49
CA LYS A 115 10.75 -1.98 4.78
C LYS A 115 11.87 -0.96 5.04
N LYS A 116 12.69 -0.65 4.03
CA LYS A 116 13.74 0.37 4.13
C LYS A 116 13.15 1.75 4.42
N LEU A 117 12.08 2.13 3.74
CA LEU A 117 11.41 3.40 3.94
C LEU A 117 10.85 3.51 5.36
N LEU A 118 10.15 2.48 5.83
CA LEU A 118 9.59 2.46 7.18
C LEU A 118 10.69 2.52 8.25
N LEU A 119 11.77 1.76 8.07
CA LEU A 119 12.92 1.76 8.99
C LEU A 119 13.55 3.16 9.14
N VAL A 120 13.83 3.84 8.03
CA VAL A 120 14.43 5.19 8.05
C VAL A 120 13.49 6.23 8.68
N ASN A 121 12.18 5.97 8.68
CA ASN A 121 11.18 6.82 9.31
C ASN A 121 10.72 6.29 10.67
N GLU A 122 11.43 5.32 11.26
CA GLU A 122 11.10 4.75 12.57
C GLU A 122 9.65 4.22 12.68
N MET A 123 9.07 3.81 11.55
CA MET A 123 7.75 3.22 11.46
C MET A 123 7.86 1.71 11.28
N ARG A 124 6.79 0.98 11.62
CA ARG A 124 6.73 -0.48 11.50
C ARG A 124 5.38 -0.91 10.93
N LEU A 125 5.35 -2.08 10.30
CA LEU A 125 4.10 -2.73 9.93
C LEU A 125 3.52 -3.42 11.16
N ALA A 126 2.22 -3.21 11.39
CA ALA A 126 1.45 -3.95 12.38
C ALA A 126 1.16 -5.38 11.89
N ALA A 127 0.98 -5.56 10.57
CA ALA A 127 0.78 -6.86 9.95
C ALA A 127 1.13 -6.82 8.45
N GLU A 128 1.43 -7.97 7.86
CA GLU A 128 1.79 -8.09 6.45
C GLU A 128 1.34 -9.44 5.84
N ASP A 129 0.77 -9.38 4.64
CA ASP A 129 0.40 -10.52 3.80
C ASP A 129 1.10 -10.40 2.45
N VAL A 130 2.39 -10.73 2.46
CA VAL A 130 3.29 -10.51 1.33
C VAL A 130 3.83 -11.82 0.77
N GLY A 131 4.28 -11.81 -0.48
CA GLY A 131 4.83 -13.00 -1.15
C GLY A 131 3.75 -13.90 -1.76
N GLY A 132 4.04 -15.18 -1.91
CA GLY A 132 3.15 -16.13 -2.59
C GLY A 132 3.04 -15.91 -4.11
N THR A 133 2.23 -16.71 -4.78
CA THR A 133 2.10 -16.72 -6.26
C THR A 133 0.70 -16.34 -6.76
N ILE A 134 -0.26 -16.18 -5.84
CA ILE A 134 -1.66 -15.91 -6.14
C ILE A 134 -1.98 -14.43 -5.81
N PRO A 135 -2.58 -13.68 -6.74
CA PRO A 135 -3.01 -12.31 -6.48
C PRO A 135 -4.06 -12.23 -5.38
N ARG A 136 -4.08 -11.10 -4.67
CA ARG A 136 -5.09 -10.83 -3.63
C ARG A 136 -5.72 -9.45 -3.77
N THR A 137 -6.91 -9.30 -3.22
CA THR A 137 -7.60 -8.02 -3.07
C THR A 137 -7.45 -7.58 -1.63
N MET A 138 -7.17 -6.29 -1.41
CA MET A 138 -7.04 -5.70 -0.08
C MET A 138 -8.12 -4.64 0.11
N ARG A 139 -8.84 -4.71 1.23
CA ARG A 139 -9.89 -3.76 1.62
C ARG A 139 -9.55 -3.15 2.97
N LEU A 140 -9.57 -1.82 3.06
CA LEU A 140 -9.42 -1.06 4.30
C LEU A 140 -10.75 -0.40 4.65
N PHE A 141 -11.31 -0.77 5.80
CA PHE A 141 -12.53 -0.18 6.33
C PHE A 141 -12.17 1.08 7.14
N ALA A 142 -12.58 2.26 6.67
CA ALA A 142 -12.19 3.53 7.27
C ALA A 142 -12.78 3.75 8.68
N GLU A 143 -13.90 3.10 8.99
CA GLU A 143 -14.52 3.14 10.32
C GLU A 143 -13.65 2.53 11.42
N THR A 144 -12.92 1.45 11.10
CA THR A 144 -12.29 0.59 12.12
C THR A 144 -10.79 0.37 11.91
N GLY A 145 -10.26 0.73 10.73
CA GLY A 145 -8.90 0.35 10.34
C GLY A 145 -8.72 -1.13 10.02
N ARG A 146 -9.81 -1.91 10.03
CA ARG A 146 -9.78 -3.33 9.67
C ARG A 146 -9.28 -3.48 8.23
N VAL A 147 -8.35 -4.41 8.02
CA VAL A 147 -7.86 -4.77 6.70
C VAL A 147 -8.27 -6.20 6.41
N MET A 148 -9.03 -6.39 5.34
CA MET A 148 -9.45 -7.70 4.87
C MET A 148 -8.72 -8.04 3.57
N ILE A 149 -8.15 -9.23 3.52
CA ILE A 149 -7.55 -9.82 2.32
C ILE A 149 -8.51 -10.85 1.75
N SER A 150 -8.66 -10.85 0.42
CA SER A 150 -9.40 -11.88 -0.30
C SER A 150 -8.57 -12.47 -1.45
N SER A 151 -8.49 -13.79 -1.52
CA SER A 151 -7.80 -14.52 -2.59
C SER A 151 -8.41 -15.90 -2.78
N CYS A 152 -8.58 -16.34 -4.04
CA CYS A 152 -9.13 -17.66 -4.40
C CYS A 152 -10.39 -18.08 -3.61
N GLY A 153 -11.37 -17.17 -3.48
CA GLY A 153 -12.63 -17.44 -2.79
C GLY A 153 -12.54 -17.51 -1.26
N ARG A 154 -11.38 -17.21 -0.66
CA ARG A 154 -11.19 -17.09 0.78
C ARG A 154 -10.97 -15.63 1.17
N SER A 155 -11.37 -15.29 2.39
CA SER A 155 -11.09 -13.99 3.00
C SER A 155 -10.61 -14.14 4.44
N TRP A 156 -9.66 -13.31 4.85
CA TRP A 156 -9.14 -13.29 6.22
C TRP A 156 -8.77 -11.86 6.63
N ASP A 157 -8.70 -11.64 7.94
CA ASP A 157 -8.22 -10.38 8.50
C ASP A 157 -6.70 -10.38 8.55
N LEU A 158 -6.15 -9.24 8.17
CA LEU A 158 -4.73 -8.93 8.28
C LEU A 158 -4.47 -8.08 9.51
#